data_AF-A0AAU6K3D9-F1
#
_entry.id   AF-A0AAU6K3D9-F1
#
_cell.length_a   1.000
_cell.length_b   1.000
_cell.length_c   1.000
_cell.angle_alpha   90.00
_cell.angle_beta   90.00
_cell.angle_gamma   90.00
#
_symmetry.space_group_name_H-M   'P 1'
#
loop_
_entity.id
_entity.type
_entity.pdbx_description
1 polymer ?
#
loop_
_entity_poly.entity_id
_entity_poly.type
_entity_poly.pdbx_seq_one_letter_code
_entity_poly.pdbx_strand_id
1 'polypeptide(L)'
;MAAPTAAAADGQIKGLGGKCVDVAGASSTNGTAVQIYDCNGTSAQLWSNPGDGTLRALGKCLDVVEHGTADGASVQLWDCTGGANQQWVVTAARDIVNPAADKCLDVRGNDPANATRLQIWTCTGNPNQKWTAPASGGGTTPSGFVVSEAQFNQMFPNRNSFYTYSGLVQALSSYPGFAKTGSDTVRKQEAAAFLANVNHETGGLVHVVEQNTANYPHYCDLSQSYGCPAGQAAYYGRGPIQLSWNFNYKAAGDALGIDLLHNPRLVETDAAVAWRTGLWFWNTSTGAGTMTPHNAMVNQAGFGQTIRAINGSLECDGKNPAQVQSRVSAYQKFTGILGVAPGSNLYC
;
A
#
# COMPACT_ATOMS: atom_id res chain seq x y z
N MET A 1 -6.03 11.00 -32.04
CA MET A 1 -5.12 9.84 -32.08
C MET A 1 -4.94 9.36 -30.65
N ALA A 2 -5.35 8.13 -30.34
CA ALA A 2 -5.21 7.57 -28.99
C ALA A 2 -3.72 7.35 -28.71
N ALA A 3 -3.24 7.81 -27.56
CA ALA A 3 -1.90 7.46 -27.08
C ALA A 3 -1.87 5.93 -26.82
N PRO A 4 -0.79 5.23 -27.19
CA PRO A 4 -0.66 3.81 -26.90
C PRO A 4 -0.65 3.62 -25.38
N THR A 5 -1.53 2.77 -24.87
CA THR A 5 -1.51 2.30 -23.48
C THR A 5 -0.17 1.61 -23.23
N ALA A 6 0.60 2.11 -22.27
CA ALA A 6 1.79 1.41 -21.78
C ALA A 6 1.34 0.11 -21.11
N ALA A 7 1.53 -1.01 -21.80
CA ALA A 7 1.33 -2.35 -21.26
C ALA A 7 2.32 -2.60 -20.12
N ALA A 8 1.97 -3.49 -19.19
CA ALA A 8 2.92 -4.04 -18.23
C ALA A 8 4.22 -4.45 -18.95
N ALA A 9 5.38 -4.14 -18.37
CA ALA A 9 6.62 -4.61 -18.93
C ALA A 9 6.68 -6.13 -18.70
N ASP A 10 6.25 -6.91 -19.67
CA ASP A 10 6.52 -8.34 -19.69
C ASP A 10 8.02 -8.53 -19.91
N GLY A 11 8.62 -9.45 -19.16
CA GLY A 11 10.04 -9.72 -19.30
C GLY A 11 10.52 -10.91 -18.49
N GLN A 12 11.78 -11.26 -18.69
CA GLN A 12 12.43 -12.29 -17.91
C GLN A 12 12.76 -11.78 -16.50
N ILE A 13 12.51 -12.61 -15.48
CA ILE A 13 13.07 -12.40 -14.14
C ILE A 13 14.39 -13.18 -14.09
N LYS A 14 15.52 -12.48 -13.91
CA LYS A 14 16.86 -13.08 -13.91
C LYS A 14 17.50 -13.04 -12.54
N GLY A 15 18.14 -14.12 -12.10
CA GLY A 15 18.78 -14.22 -10.79
C GLY A 15 20.12 -14.93 -10.82
N LEU A 16 20.32 -15.85 -9.87
CA LEU A 16 21.55 -16.60 -9.67
C LEU A 16 22.11 -17.18 -10.99
N GLY A 17 23.39 -16.96 -11.25
CA GLY A 17 24.06 -17.44 -12.46
C GLY A 17 23.54 -16.82 -13.77
N GLY A 18 22.79 -15.72 -13.70
CA GLY A 18 22.17 -15.10 -14.87
C GLY A 18 20.99 -15.89 -15.44
N LYS A 19 20.50 -16.90 -14.70
CA LYS A 19 19.40 -17.78 -15.10
C LYS A 19 18.04 -17.11 -14.87
N CYS A 20 17.06 -17.59 -15.62
CA CYS A 20 15.71 -17.06 -15.64
C CYS A 20 14.79 -17.87 -14.71
N VAL A 21 13.85 -17.19 -14.05
CA VAL A 21 12.69 -17.84 -13.41
C VAL A 21 11.85 -18.48 -14.51
N ASP A 22 11.61 -19.77 -14.38
CA ASP A 22 11.11 -20.65 -15.43
C ASP A 22 9.96 -21.50 -14.92
N VAL A 23 8.89 -21.59 -15.70
CA VAL A 23 7.80 -22.54 -15.46
C VAL A 23 8.17 -23.89 -16.07
N ALA A 24 8.34 -24.90 -15.22
CA ALA A 24 8.86 -26.21 -15.62
C ALA A 24 8.04 -26.82 -16.77
N GLY A 25 8.73 -27.15 -17.87
CA GLY A 25 8.12 -27.75 -19.06
C GLY A 25 7.14 -26.84 -19.80
N ALA A 26 7.11 -25.54 -19.51
CA ALA A 26 6.11 -24.58 -20.01
C ALA A 26 4.66 -25.02 -19.76
N SER A 27 4.44 -25.83 -18.72
CA SER A 27 3.11 -26.32 -18.35
C SER A 27 2.31 -25.24 -17.66
N SER A 28 1.10 -24.97 -18.16
CA SER A 28 0.14 -24.09 -17.52
C SER A 28 -0.80 -24.86 -16.57
N THR A 29 -0.47 -26.07 -16.13
CA THR A 29 -1.27 -26.78 -15.11
C THR A 29 -1.02 -26.20 -13.72
N ASN A 30 -2.07 -26.08 -12.90
CA ASN A 30 -1.92 -25.70 -11.49
C ASN A 30 -1.00 -26.70 -10.76
N GLY A 31 -0.09 -26.17 -9.95
CA GLY A 31 0.92 -26.96 -9.27
C GLY A 31 2.20 -27.16 -10.08
N THR A 32 2.29 -26.60 -11.28
CA THR A 32 3.53 -26.66 -12.06
C THR A 32 4.66 -25.99 -11.29
N ALA A 33 5.79 -26.70 -11.23
CA ALA A 33 7.00 -26.24 -10.57
C ALA A 33 7.55 -24.95 -11.21
N VAL A 34 7.85 -23.93 -10.39
CA VAL A 34 8.71 -22.81 -10.77
C VAL A 34 10.16 -23.07 -10.37
N GLN A 35 11.08 -22.91 -11.31
CA GLN A 35 12.50 -23.27 -11.18
C GLN A 35 13.38 -22.15 -11.76
N ILE A 36 14.70 -22.30 -11.68
CA ILE A 36 15.61 -21.55 -12.56
C ILE A 36 16.02 -22.39 -13.76
N TYR A 37 16.19 -21.74 -14.90
CA TYR A 37 16.69 -22.35 -16.12
C TYR A 37 17.50 -21.35 -16.94
N ASP A 38 18.36 -21.84 -17.82
CA ASP A 38 18.98 -20.98 -18.83
C ASP A 38 17.93 -20.18 -19.60
N CYS A 39 18.22 -18.89 -19.75
CA CYS A 39 17.32 -17.98 -20.42
C CYS A 39 17.17 -18.38 -21.90
N ASN A 40 15.99 -18.86 -22.28
CA ASN A 40 15.69 -19.43 -23.59
C ASN A 40 14.61 -18.65 -24.37
N GLY A 41 14.06 -17.59 -23.77
CA GLY A 41 13.13 -16.67 -24.44
C GLY A 41 11.72 -17.23 -24.68
N THR A 42 11.43 -18.43 -24.16
CA THR A 42 10.08 -19.01 -24.25
C THR A 42 9.09 -18.29 -23.33
N SER A 43 7.79 -18.50 -23.57
CA SER A 43 6.73 -17.97 -22.72
C SER A 43 6.79 -18.51 -21.27
N ALA A 44 7.47 -19.62 -21.04
CA ALA A 44 7.71 -20.18 -19.70
C ALA A 44 8.58 -19.27 -18.82
N GLN A 45 9.31 -18.33 -19.42
CA GLN A 45 10.21 -17.39 -18.75
C GLN A 45 9.77 -15.94 -18.93
N LEU A 46 8.62 -15.72 -19.57
CA LEU A 46 8.03 -14.40 -19.75
C LEU A 46 7.08 -14.13 -18.59
N TRP A 47 7.51 -13.24 -17.69
CA TRP A 47 6.75 -12.85 -16.53
C TRP A 47 6.21 -11.44 -16.68
N SER A 48 4.95 -11.25 -16.30
CA SER A 48 4.33 -9.94 -16.15
C SER A 48 4.35 -9.54 -14.67
N ASN A 49 4.56 -8.25 -14.43
CA ASN A 49 4.40 -7.64 -13.13
C ASN A 49 3.35 -6.51 -13.26
N PRO A 50 2.05 -6.81 -13.24
CA PRO A 50 0.99 -5.84 -13.50
C PRO A 50 0.88 -4.71 -12.46
N GLY A 51 1.61 -4.78 -11.34
CA GLY A 51 1.57 -3.77 -10.27
C GLY A 51 0.44 -3.94 -9.26
N ASP A 52 -0.32 -5.04 -9.33
CA ASP A 52 -1.35 -5.39 -8.34
C ASP A 52 -0.83 -6.30 -7.21
N GLY A 53 0.49 -6.51 -7.16
CA GLY A 53 1.15 -7.39 -6.19
C GLY A 53 1.35 -8.81 -6.69
N THR A 54 0.89 -9.17 -7.88
CA THR A 54 1.16 -10.51 -8.45
C THR A 54 2.34 -10.50 -9.44
N LEU A 55 3.00 -11.65 -9.58
CA LEU A 55 3.89 -11.96 -10.70
C LEU A 55 3.24 -13.08 -11.50
N ARG A 56 3.11 -12.93 -12.82
CA ARG A 56 2.34 -13.88 -13.64
C ARG A 56 3.10 -14.40 -14.83
N ALA A 57 2.96 -15.70 -15.09
CA ALA A 57 3.43 -16.37 -16.31
C ALA A 57 2.34 -17.31 -16.82
N LEU A 58 2.24 -17.46 -18.14
CA LEU A 58 1.27 -18.36 -18.78
C LEU A 58 -0.19 -18.17 -18.30
N GLY A 59 -0.57 -16.93 -17.98
CA GLY A 59 -1.92 -16.57 -17.49
C GLY A 59 -2.20 -16.91 -16.02
N LYS A 60 -1.18 -17.29 -15.24
CA LYS A 60 -1.28 -17.74 -13.86
C LYS A 60 -0.28 -17.03 -12.95
N CYS A 61 -0.49 -17.11 -11.65
CA CYS A 61 0.29 -16.40 -10.64
C CYS A 61 1.42 -17.26 -10.06
N LEU A 62 2.52 -16.61 -9.70
CA LEU A 62 3.55 -17.17 -8.82
C LEU A 62 2.94 -17.35 -7.43
N ASP A 63 2.95 -18.57 -6.91
CA ASP A 63 2.17 -18.99 -5.77
C ASP A 63 3.07 -19.76 -4.78
N VAL A 64 3.00 -19.42 -3.49
CA VAL A 64 3.57 -20.26 -2.44
C VAL A 64 2.59 -21.38 -2.13
N VAL A 65 3.05 -22.63 -2.27
CA VAL A 65 2.26 -23.85 -2.10
C VAL A 65 1.56 -23.83 -0.73
N GLU A 66 0.25 -24.08 -0.74
CA GLU A 66 -0.61 -24.23 0.46
C GLU A 66 -0.50 -23.06 1.46
N HIS A 67 -0.21 -21.85 0.99
CA HIS A 67 0.02 -20.68 1.85
C HIS A 67 1.14 -20.87 2.88
N GLY A 68 2.14 -21.72 2.57
CA GLY A 68 3.26 -21.97 3.46
C GLY A 68 4.02 -20.68 3.82
N THR A 69 4.38 -20.55 5.09
CA THR A 69 5.16 -19.39 5.62
C THR A 69 6.52 -19.80 6.18
N ALA A 70 6.85 -21.08 6.19
CA ALA A 70 8.12 -21.60 6.69
C ALA A 70 9.24 -21.51 5.64
N ASP A 71 10.48 -21.47 6.11
CA ASP A 71 11.66 -21.57 5.25
C ASP A 71 11.62 -22.90 4.47
N GLY A 72 11.84 -22.81 3.16
CA GLY A 72 11.81 -23.95 2.26
C GLY A 72 10.43 -24.29 1.68
N ALA A 73 9.38 -23.55 2.02
CA ALA A 73 8.09 -23.68 1.33
C ALA A 73 8.28 -23.42 -0.16
N SER A 74 7.87 -24.39 -0.99
CA SER A 74 8.08 -24.34 -2.43
C SER A 74 7.14 -23.36 -3.12
N VAL A 75 7.56 -22.84 -4.26
CA VAL A 75 6.67 -22.07 -5.15
C VAL A 75 6.24 -22.87 -6.38
N GLN A 76 5.07 -22.51 -6.89
CA GLN A 76 4.38 -23.14 -8.01
C GLN A 76 3.68 -22.08 -8.86
N LEU A 77 3.20 -22.51 -10.02
CA LEU A 77 2.26 -21.77 -10.84
C LEU A 77 0.83 -22.18 -10.47
N TRP A 78 -0.03 -21.21 -10.18
CA TRP A 78 -1.43 -21.47 -9.79
C TRP A 78 -2.37 -20.40 -10.36
N ASP A 79 -3.65 -20.73 -10.50
CA ASP A 79 -4.67 -19.72 -10.83
C ASP A 79 -4.59 -18.52 -9.90
N CYS A 80 -4.75 -17.32 -10.45
CA CYS A 80 -4.72 -16.11 -9.65
C CYS A 80 -6.00 -16.03 -8.78
N THR A 81 -5.87 -16.29 -7.49
CA THR A 81 -6.96 -16.26 -6.50
C THR A 81 -7.02 -14.93 -5.73
N GLY A 82 -5.97 -14.13 -5.80
CA GLY A 82 -5.80 -12.94 -4.96
C GLY A 82 -5.36 -13.26 -3.53
N GLY A 83 -5.06 -14.53 -3.22
CA GLY A 83 -4.57 -14.96 -1.91
C GLY A 83 -3.22 -14.34 -1.54
N ALA A 84 -2.97 -14.21 -0.24
CA ALA A 84 -1.76 -13.60 0.29
C ALA A 84 -0.46 -14.35 -0.10
N ASN A 85 -0.57 -15.64 -0.40
CA ASN A 85 0.51 -16.49 -0.89
C ASN A 85 0.89 -16.24 -2.37
N GLN A 86 0.12 -15.40 -3.07
CA GLN A 86 0.37 -14.96 -4.44
C GLN A 86 0.78 -13.49 -4.53
N GLN A 87 0.93 -12.83 -3.38
CA GLN A 87 1.35 -11.45 -3.28
C GLN A 87 2.86 -11.35 -3.13
N TRP A 88 3.47 -10.47 -3.90
CA TRP A 88 4.91 -10.29 -4.04
C TRP A 88 5.25 -8.80 -4.13
N VAL A 89 6.36 -8.43 -3.52
CA VAL A 89 6.94 -7.08 -3.60
C VAL A 89 8.33 -7.20 -4.20
N VAL A 90 8.56 -6.55 -5.33
CA VAL A 90 9.88 -6.41 -5.93
C VAL A 90 10.54 -5.16 -5.33
N THR A 91 11.59 -5.33 -4.54
CA THR A 91 12.24 -4.21 -3.82
C THR A 91 13.34 -3.56 -4.67
N ALA A 92 13.73 -2.33 -4.32
CA ALA A 92 14.91 -1.67 -4.92
C ALA A 92 16.22 -2.44 -4.63
N ALA A 93 16.25 -3.22 -3.54
CA ALA A 93 17.35 -4.11 -3.20
C ALA A 93 17.36 -5.41 -4.03
N ARG A 94 16.48 -5.52 -5.03
CA ARG A 94 16.30 -6.67 -5.93
C ARG A 94 15.81 -7.93 -5.23
N ASP A 95 15.11 -7.79 -4.11
CA ASP A 95 14.40 -8.91 -3.49
C ASP A 95 13.02 -9.05 -4.12
N ILE A 96 12.52 -10.28 -4.21
CA ILE A 96 11.11 -10.56 -4.50
C ILE A 96 10.53 -11.18 -3.22
N VAL A 97 9.77 -10.40 -2.47
CA VAL A 97 9.33 -10.74 -1.10
C VAL A 97 7.88 -11.14 -1.11
N ASN A 98 7.52 -12.26 -0.49
CA ASN A 98 6.14 -12.54 -0.12
C ASN A 98 5.85 -11.86 1.24
N PRO A 99 4.99 -10.83 1.30
CA PRO A 99 4.78 -10.06 2.54
C PRO A 99 4.08 -10.87 3.64
N ALA A 100 3.24 -11.84 3.27
CA ALA A 100 2.49 -12.64 4.24
C ALA A 100 3.40 -13.61 5.01
N ALA A 101 4.46 -14.10 4.37
CA ALA A 101 5.48 -14.95 4.98
C ALA A 101 6.68 -14.18 5.53
N ASP A 102 6.84 -12.89 5.18
CA ASP A 102 8.05 -12.09 5.41
C ASP A 102 9.34 -12.79 4.91
N LYS A 103 9.26 -13.34 3.69
CA LYS A 103 10.32 -14.17 3.10
C LYS A 103 10.56 -13.86 1.62
N CYS A 104 11.79 -14.09 1.17
CA CYS A 104 12.27 -13.81 -0.17
C CYS A 104 12.16 -15.05 -1.06
N LEU A 105 11.85 -14.85 -2.35
CA LEU A 105 12.00 -15.84 -3.39
C LEU A 105 13.48 -16.25 -3.50
N ASP A 106 13.73 -17.54 -3.41
CA ASP A 106 15.04 -18.11 -3.12
C ASP A 106 15.32 -19.29 -4.06
N VAL A 107 16.52 -19.32 -4.64
CA VAL A 107 17.03 -20.53 -5.32
C VAL A 107 17.50 -21.52 -4.27
N ARG A 108 16.84 -22.68 -4.22
CA ARG A 108 17.09 -23.71 -3.22
C ARG A 108 18.56 -24.12 -3.18
N GLY A 109 19.16 -24.04 -1.99
CA GLY A 109 20.54 -24.45 -1.75
C GLY A 109 21.60 -23.58 -2.43
N ASN A 110 21.23 -22.42 -2.97
CA ASN A 110 22.12 -21.59 -3.80
C ASN A 110 22.73 -22.38 -4.98
N ASP A 111 21.99 -23.36 -5.49
CA ASP A 111 22.42 -24.22 -6.59
C ASP A 111 22.08 -23.56 -7.94
N PRO A 112 23.08 -23.17 -8.75
CA PRO A 112 22.83 -22.56 -10.05
C PRO A 112 22.45 -23.58 -11.13
N ALA A 113 22.28 -24.88 -10.84
CA ALA A 113 21.91 -25.86 -11.86
C ALA A 113 20.53 -25.56 -12.49
N ASN A 114 20.37 -25.88 -13.77
CA ASN A 114 19.06 -25.84 -14.43
C ASN A 114 18.08 -26.77 -13.71
N ALA A 115 16.82 -26.37 -13.69
CA ALA A 115 15.72 -27.04 -13.00
C ALA A 115 15.81 -27.04 -11.46
N THR A 116 16.74 -26.29 -10.87
CA THR A 116 16.72 -26.04 -9.42
C THR A 116 15.43 -25.32 -9.04
N ARG A 117 14.69 -25.91 -8.08
CA ARG A 117 13.39 -25.40 -7.63
C ARG A 117 13.56 -24.08 -6.88
N LEU A 118 12.60 -23.18 -7.08
CA LEU A 118 12.45 -22.01 -6.23
C LEU A 118 11.63 -22.32 -4.98
N GLN A 119 11.93 -21.60 -3.92
CA GLN A 119 11.26 -21.65 -2.62
C GLN A 119 11.14 -20.24 -2.05
N ILE A 120 10.51 -20.11 -0.89
CA ILE A 120 10.68 -18.92 -0.04
C ILE A 120 11.65 -19.23 1.10
N TRP A 121 12.45 -18.24 1.49
CA TRP A 121 13.37 -18.33 2.61
C TRP A 121 13.52 -16.97 3.28
N THR A 122 13.88 -16.95 4.55
CA THR A 122 14.26 -15.76 5.30
C THR A 122 15.17 -14.87 4.44
N CYS A 123 14.84 -13.59 4.32
CA CYS A 123 15.62 -12.67 3.48
C CYS A 123 17.02 -12.48 4.08
N THR A 124 18.03 -13.02 3.40
CA THR A 124 19.44 -13.00 3.82
C THR A 124 20.27 -11.97 3.07
N GLY A 125 19.78 -11.48 1.92
CA GLY A 125 20.53 -10.62 1.02
C GLY A 125 21.53 -11.36 0.13
N ASN A 126 21.60 -12.69 0.22
CA ASN A 126 22.49 -13.53 -0.58
C ASN A 126 22.14 -13.48 -2.08
N PRO A 127 23.11 -13.73 -2.98
CA PRO A 127 22.90 -13.68 -4.43
C PRO A 127 21.75 -14.56 -4.96
N ASN A 128 21.44 -15.68 -4.29
CA ASN A 128 20.35 -16.58 -4.66
C ASN A 128 18.94 -16.02 -4.38
N GLN A 129 18.83 -14.85 -3.77
CA GLN A 129 17.59 -14.13 -3.50
C GLN A 129 17.50 -12.81 -4.26
N LYS A 130 18.48 -12.53 -5.13
CA LYS A 130 18.56 -11.29 -5.90
C LYS A 130 18.10 -11.47 -7.33
N TRP A 131 17.12 -10.66 -7.71
CA TRP A 131 16.38 -10.78 -8.96
C TRP A 131 16.33 -9.46 -9.72
N THR A 132 16.70 -9.50 -10.99
CA THR A 132 16.35 -8.48 -11.96
C THR A 132 15.00 -8.88 -12.56
N ALA A 133 13.92 -8.37 -11.97
CA ALA A 133 12.56 -8.58 -12.47
C ALA A 133 12.18 -7.45 -13.45
N PRO A 134 11.18 -7.67 -14.33
CA PRO A 134 10.55 -6.57 -15.02
C PRO A 134 10.07 -5.55 -14.00
N ALA A 135 10.25 -4.27 -14.34
CA ALA A 135 9.64 -3.20 -13.58
C ALA A 135 8.15 -3.54 -13.41
N SER A 136 7.60 -3.29 -12.23
CA SER A 136 6.15 -3.27 -12.13
C SER A 136 5.63 -2.40 -13.26
N GLY A 137 4.55 -2.81 -13.93
CA GLY A 137 3.79 -1.94 -14.83
C GLY A 137 3.39 -0.62 -14.17
N GLY A 138 3.65 -0.48 -12.86
CA GLY A 138 3.74 0.73 -12.05
C GLY A 138 4.90 1.69 -12.34
N GLY A 139 5.75 1.45 -13.34
CA GLY A 139 6.64 2.48 -13.92
C GLY A 139 5.85 3.68 -14.51
N THR A 140 4.56 3.46 -14.75
CA THR A 140 3.53 4.48 -14.84
C THR A 140 2.61 4.36 -13.63
N THR A 141 2.22 5.48 -13.04
CA THR A 141 1.16 5.53 -12.04
C THR A 141 0.01 4.57 -12.40
N PRO A 142 -0.45 3.70 -11.48
CA PRO A 142 -1.56 2.78 -11.75
C PRO A 142 -2.70 3.58 -12.33
N SER A 143 -3.21 3.18 -13.50
CA SER A 143 -3.95 4.05 -14.44
C SER A 143 -4.71 5.19 -13.75
N GLY A 144 -4.09 6.37 -13.77
CA GLY A 144 -4.68 7.62 -13.28
C GLY A 144 -4.45 7.99 -11.82
N PHE A 145 -3.63 7.29 -11.03
CA PHE A 145 -3.07 7.90 -9.81
C PHE A 145 -1.98 8.92 -10.19
N VAL A 146 -1.64 9.86 -9.32
CA VAL A 146 -0.71 10.96 -9.65
C VAL A 146 0.60 10.91 -8.86
N VAL A 147 0.76 9.92 -7.98
CA VAL A 147 1.97 9.67 -7.19
C VAL A 147 2.55 8.33 -7.62
N SER A 148 3.76 8.31 -8.16
CA SER A 148 4.45 7.06 -8.50
C SER A 148 4.98 6.35 -7.25
N GLU A 149 5.31 5.07 -7.36
CA GLU A 149 5.92 4.32 -6.26
C GLU A 149 7.26 4.95 -5.82
N ALA A 150 8.07 5.43 -6.77
CA ALA A 150 9.32 6.13 -6.46
C ALA A 150 9.08 7.42 -5.66
N GLN A 151 8.06 8.20 -6.02
CA GLN A 151 7.67 9.39 -5.27
C GLN A 151 7.13 9.03 -3.88
N PHE A 152 6.32 7.98 -3.77
CA PHE A 152 5.84 7.48 -2.48
C PHE A 152 7.01 7.04 -1.58
N ASN A 153 7.99 6.32 -2.12
CA ASN A 153 9.22 5.94 -1.40
C ASN A 153 10.06 7.16 -0.98
N GLN A 154 10.11 8.21 -1.81
CA GLN A 154 10.77 9.47 -1.46
C GLN A 154 10.03 10.25 -0.35
N MET A 155 8.70 10.18 -0.34
CA MET A 155 7.85 10.77 0.70
C MET A 155 8.05 10.04 2.04
N PHE A 156 8.13 8.72 2.01
CA PHE A 156 8.15 7.85 3.20
C PHE A 156 9.35 6.87 3.22
N PRO A 157 10.58 7.37 3.42
CA PRO A 157 11.79 6.55 3.34
C PRO A 157 11.96 5.57 4.51
N ASN A 158 11.36 5.87 5.67
CA ASN A 158 11.52 5.08 6.91
C ASN A 158 10.22 4.36 7.30
N ARG A 159 9.25 4.23 6.39
CA ARG A 159 7.95 3.65 6.71
C ARG A 159 8.07 2.22 7.21
N ASN A 160 7.13 1.84 8.06
CA ASN A 160 6.88 0.44 8.37
C ASN A 160 6.50 -0.32 7.09
N SER A 161 7.01 -1.54 6.94
CA SER A 161 6.77 -2.44 5.80
C SER A 161 5.28 -2.76 5.60
N PHE A 162 4.46 -2.63 6.65
CA PHE A 162 3.00 -2.68 6.59
C PHE A 162 2.40 -1.73 5.54
N TYR A 163 2.92 -0.49 5.46
CA TYR A 163 2.38 0.50 4.54
C TYR A 163 2.98 0.35 3.13
N THR A 164 2.36 -0.50 2.33
CA THR A 164 2.77 -0.73 0.94
C THR A 164 2.14 0.29 0.00
N TYR A 165 2.87 0.64 -1.08
CA TYR A 165 2.33 1.44 -2.17
C TYR A 165 1.20 0.69 -2.89
N SER A 166 1.35 -0.61 -3.10
CA SER A 166 0.31 -1.47 -3.67
C SER A 166 -0.98 -1.44 -2.84
N GLY A 167 -0.88 -1.48 -1.51
CA GLY A 167 -2.04 -1.35 -0.62
C GLY A 167 -2.79 -0.03 -0.81
N LEU A 168 -2.05 1.09 -0.93
CA LEU A 168 -2.64 2.40 -1.23
C LEU A 168 -3.37 2.37 -2.58
N VAL A 169 -2.69 1.87 -3.61
CA VAL A 169 -3.22 1.80 -4.98
C VAL A 169 -4.49 0.96 -5.07
N GLN A 170 -4.51 -0.20 -4.43
CA GLN A 170 -5.69 -1.06 -4.37
C GLN A 170 -6.87 -0.37 -3.67
N ALA A 171 -6.60 0.40 -2.61
CA ALA A 171 -7.60 1.16 -1.87
C ALA A 171 -8.21 2.32 -2.69
N LEU A 172 -7.51 2.87 -3.68
CA LEU A 172 -8.03 3.97 -4.54
C LEU A 172 -9.35 3.61 -5.22
N SER A 173 -9.59 2.33 -5.50
CA SER A 173 -10.83 1.84 -6.11
C SER A 173 -12.07 2.11 -5.26
N SER A 174 -11.93 2.23 -3.93
CA SER A 174 -13.02 2.56 -3.01
C SER A 174 -13.52 4.00 -3.16
N TYR A 175 -12.69 4.90 -3.71
CA TYR A 175 -13.01 6.32 -3.88
C TYR A 175 -12.52 6.83 -5.23
N PRO A 176 -13.23 6.55 -6.34
CA PRO A 176 -12.76 6.82 -7.70
C PRO A 176 -12.58 8.31 -8.03
N GLY A 177 -13.11 9.24 -7.23
CA GLY A 177 -12.89 10.68 -7.37
C GLY A 177 -11.59 11.18 -6.73
N PHE A 178 -11.05 10.45 -5.74
CA PHE A 178 -9.84 10.85 -5.02
C PHE A 178 -8.64 10.94 -5.97
N ALA A 179 -7.97 12.09 -5.98
CA ALA A 179 -6.84 12.41 -6.85
C ALA A 179 -7.14 12.20 -8.35
N LYS A 180 -8.42 12.23 -8.74
CA LYS A 180 -8.89 12.08 -10.13
C LYS A 180 -9.84 13.21 -10.55
N THR A 181 -10.29 14.04 -9.61
CA THR A 181 -11.14 15.22 -9.87
C THR A 181 -10.30 16.48 -10.11
N GLY A 182 -10.72 17.32 -11.06
CA GLY A 182 -10.04 18.59 -11.38
C GLY A 182 -8.84 18.46 -12.34
N SER A 183 -8.03 19.51 -12.43
CA SER A 183 -6.80 19.53 -13.24
C SER A 183 -5.71 18.65 -12.62
N ASP A 184 -4.68 18.29 -13.39
CA ASP A 184 -3.54 17.51 -12.86
C ASP A 184 -2.84 18.21 -11.68
N THR A 185 -2.84 19.54 -11.64
CA THR A 185 -2.37 20.30 -10.48
C THR A 185 -3.23 20.02 -9.25
N VAL A 186 -4.56 20.09 -9.37
CA VAL A 186 -5.50 19.83 -8.26
C VAL A 186 -5.38 18.38 -7.79
N ARG A 187 -5.29 17.43 -8.71
CA ARG A 187 -5.12 16.00 -8.38
C ARG A 187 -3.84 15.75 -7.58
N LYS A 188 -2.72 16.33 -8.00
CA LYS A 188 -1.43 16.23 -7.29
C LYS A 188 -1.46 16.94 -5.95
N GLN A 189 -2.09 18.11 -5.88
CA GLN A 189 -2.28 18.83 -4.62
C GLN A 189 -3.11 18.00 -3.64
N GLU A 190 -4.21 17.37 -4.09
CA GLU A 190 -5.02 16.51 -3.24
C GLU A 190 -4.23 15.30 -2.74
N ALA A 191 -3.53 14.60 -3.64
CA ALA A 191 -2.72 13.44 -3.26
C ALA A 191 -1.61 13.81 -2.26
N ALA A 192 -0.92 14.94 -2.48
CA ALA A 192 0.07 15.45 -1.54
C ALA A 192 -0.56 15.84 -0.20
N ALA A 193 -1.75 16.44 -0.20
CA ALA A 193 -2.46 16.86 1.01
C ALA A 193 -2.89 15.67 1.88
N PHE A 194 -3.42 14.62 1.24
CA PHE A 194 -3.73 13.37 1.93
C PHE A 194 -2.47 12.75 2.54
N LEU A 195 -1.44 12.53 1.74
CA LEU A 195 -0.20 11.90 2.19
C LEU A 195 0.53 12.73 3.25
N ALA A 196 0.47 14.07 3.21
CA ALA A 196 1.09 14.94 4.20
C ALA A 196 0.39 14.87 5.57
N ASN A 197 -0.94 14.77 5.58
CA ASN A 197 -1.66 14.52 6.82
C ASN A 197 -1.37 13.11 7.36
N VAL A 198 -1.36 12.10 6.49
CA VAL A 198 -0.96 10.74 6.85
C VAL A 198 0.46 10.70 7.46
N ASN A 199 1.40 11.43 6.85
CA ASN A 199 2.76 11.59 7.38
C ASN A 199 2.74 12.13 8.82
N HIS A 200 1.89 13.12 9.10
CA HIS A 200 1.78 13.70 10.44
C HIS A 200 1.18 12.72 11.45
N GLU A 201 0.07 12.06 11.12
CA GLU A 201 -0.61 11.14 12.04
C GLU A 201 0.24 9.93 12.45
N THR A 202 1.13 9.48 11.57
CA THR A 202 1.83 8.20 11.72
C THR A 202 3.33 8.33 11.94
N GLY A 203 3.85 9.55 12.05
CA GLY A 203 5.29 9.80 12.11
C GLY A 203 6.02 9.36 10.84
N GLY A 204 5.45 9.65 9.67
CA GLY A 204 6.00 9.25 8.37
C GLY A 204 5.78 7.77 8.04
N LEU A 205 4.60 7.23 8.40
CA LEU A 205 4.20 5.83 8.25
C LEU A 205 5.07 4.86 9.08
N VAL A 206 5.77 5.34 10.10
CA VAL A 206 6.53 4.48 11.03
C VAL A 206 5.59 3.71 11.95
N HIS A 207 4.49 4.34 12.36
CA HIS A 207 3.54 3.78 13.32
C HIS A 207 2.26 3.29 12.64
N VAL A 208 1.90 2.03 12.93
CA VAL A 208 0.63 1.42 12.51
C VAL A 208 -0.48 1.65 13.53
N VAL A 209 -0.10 1.75 14.81
CA VAL A 209 -1.01 1.89 15.94
C VAL A 209 -0.59 3.07 16.81
N GLU A 210 -1.54 3.62 17.56
CA GLU A 210 -1.27 4.64 18.57
C GLU A 210 -0.25 4.15 19.60
N GLN A 211 0.75 4.99 19.90
CA GLN A 211 1.87 4.59 20.76
C GLN A 211 1.54 4.68 22.25
N ASN A 212 0.65 5.59 22.66
CA ASN A 212 0.29 5.75 24.06
C ASN A 212 -0.81 4.76 24.46
N THR A 213 -0.41 3.55 24.84
CA THR A 213 -1.36 2.47 25.19
C THR A 213 -2.25 2.80 26.40
N ALA A 214 -1.87 3.77 27.24
CA ALA A 214 -2.69 4.23 28.35
C ALA A 214 -4.00 4.88 27.87
N ASN A 215 -4.03 5.43 26.65
CA ASN A 215 -5.21 6.07 26.09
C ASN A 215 -6.23 5.07 25.51
N TYR A 216 -5.84 3.82 25.28
CA TYR A 216 -6.67 2.87 24.52
C TYR A 216 -8.11 2.71 25.07
N PRO A 217 -8.34 2.67 26.40
CA PRO A 217 -9.69 2.58 26.96
C PRO A 217 -10.57 3.82 26.75
N HIS A 218 -10.01 4.96 26.32
CA HIS A 218 -10.76 6.20 26.14
C HIS A 218 -11.65 6.19 24.88
N TYR A 219 -11.29 5.39 23.88
CA TYR A 219 -11.92 5.42 22.56
C TYR A 219 -13.20 4.56 22.45
N CYS A 220 -13.84 4.30 23.58
CA CYS A 220 -15.11 3.60 23.64
C CYS A 220 -16.19 4.57 24.12
N ASP A 221 -17.00 5.07 23.18
CA ASP A 221 -18.19 5.84 23.50
C ASP A 221 -19.34 4.88 23.83
N LEU A 222 -19.57 4.68 25.13
CA LEU A 222 -20.65 3.85 25.67
C LEU A 222 -22.05 4.45 25.48
N SER A 223 -22.17 5.71 25.04
CA SER A 223 -23.47 6.30 24.69
C SER A 223 -24.02 5.76 23.36
N GLN A 224 -23.16 5.18 22.52
CA GLN A 224 -23.57 4.54 21.27
C GLN A 224 -24.38 3.27 21.56
N SER A 225 -25.53 3.10 20.90
CA SER A 225 -26.42 1.95 21.12
C SER A 225 -25.79 0.59 20.80
N TYR A 226 -24.79 0.56 19.91
CA TYR A 226 -24.02 -0.63 19.55
C TYR A 226 -22.81 -0.87 20.46
N GLY A 227 -22.51 0.03 21.39
CA GLY A 227 -21.42 -0.10 22.36
C GLY A 227 -20.05 -0.36 21.72
N CYS A 228 -19.27 -1.22 22.38
CA CYS A 228 -17.87 -1.51 22.06
C CYS A 228 -17.64 -3.03 22.02
N PRO A 229 -18.23 -3.76 21.05
CA PRO A 229 -18.27 -5.22 21.05
C PRO A 229 -16.88 -5.89 20.92
N ALA A 230 -15.89 -5.20 20.35
CA ALA A 230 -14.51 -5.69 20.32
C ALA A 230 -13.74 -5.48 21.65
N GLY A 231 -14.36 -4.81 22.63
CA GLY A 231 -13.78 -4.47 23.92
C GLY A 231 -13.57 -2.96 24.09
N GLN A 232 -13.61 -2.49 25.34
CA GLN A 232 -13.49 -1.06 25.68
C GLN A 232 -12.17 -0.43 25.18
N ALA A 233 -11.07 -1.19 25.20
CA ALA A 233 -9.75 -0.72 24.77
C ALA A 233 -9.42 -1.10 23.32
N ALA A 234 -10.40 -1.42 22.48
CA ALA A 234 -10.16 -1.97 21.14
C ALA A 234 -10.18 -0.93 20.01
N TYR A 235 -10.59 0.32 20.26
CA TYR A 235 -10.85 1.33 19.23
C TYR A 235 -9.83 2.50 19.23
N TYR A 236 -8.61 2.22 19.69
CA TYR A 236 -7.47 3.14 19.60
C TYR A 236 -7.07 3.44 18.16
N GLY A 237 -6.21 4.44 17.98
CA GLY A 237 -5.78 4.90 16.66
C GLY A 237 -5.04 3.83 15.86
N ARG A 238 -5.49 3.57 14.62
CA ARG A 238 -4.82 2.66 13.67
C ARG A 238 -4.74 3.22 12.25
N GLY A 239 -3.74 2.76 11.52
CA GLY A 239 -3.61 3.00 10.09
C GLY A 239 -3.27 4.45 9.74
N PRO A 240 -3.41 4.83 8.46
CA PRO A 240 -2.80 6.04 7.92
C PRO A 240 -3.40 7.35 8.47
N ILE A 241 -4.62 7.33 9.00
CA ILE A 241 -5.27 8.50 9.61
C ILE A 241 -5.48 8.32 11.13
N GLN A 242 -4.87 7.29 11.73
CA GLN A 242 -5.08 6.94 13.14
C GLN A 242 -6.57 6.83 13.51
N LEU A 243 -7.33 6.05 12.73
CA LEU A 243 -8.77 5.84 12.94
C LEU A 243 -9.02 5.43 14.39
N SER A 244 -9.81 6.23 15.11
CA SER A 244 -10.06 6.11 16.55
C SER A 244 -11.54 6.24 16.84
N TRP A 245 -12.01 5.70 17.96
CA TRP A 245 -13.41 5.67 18.43
C TRP A 245 -14.32 4.62 17.76
N ASN A 246 -15.06 3.86 18.58
CA ASN A 246 -16.02 2.85 18.14
C ASN A 246 -17.00 3.34 17.06
N PHE A 247 -17.50 4.57 17.16
CA PHE A 247 -18.40 5.14 16.16
C PHE A 247 -17.75 5.38 14.79
N ASN A 248 -16.46 5.73 14.75
CA ASN A 248 -15.73 5.89 13.49
C ASN A 248 -15.42 4.53 12.87
N TYR A 249 -15.06 3.52 13.67
CA TYR A 249 -14.89 2.14 13.19
C TYR A 249 -16.21 1.61 12.62
N LYS A 250 -17.35 1.86 13.27
CA LYS A 250 -18.67 1.52 12.73
C LYS A 250 -18.95 2.21 11.40
N ALA A 251 -18.80 3.53 11.35
CA ALA A 251 -19.12 4.31 10.15
C ALA A 251 -18.20 3.99 8.96
N ALA A 252 -16.90 3.79 9.21
CA ALA A 252 -15.95 3.35 8.19
C ALA A 252 -16.28 1.93 7.72
N GLY A 253 -16.59 1.03 8.65
CA GLY A 253 -16.95 -0.34 8.33
C GLY A 253 -18.19 -0.45 7.45
N ASP A 254 -19.25 0.28 7.80
CA ASP A 254 -20.49 0.34 7.01
C ASP A 254 -20.24 0.85 5.59
N ALA A 255 -19.45 1.93 5.45
CA ALA A 255 -19.16 2.53 4.15
C ALA A 255 -18.29 1.64 3.25
N LEU A 256 -17.40 0.85 3.86
CA LEU A 256 -16.46 -0.01 3.14
C LEU A 256 -16.97 -1.44 2.94
N GLY A 257 -18.09 -1.81 3.59
CA GLY A 257 -18.60 -3.18 3.60
C GLY A 257 -17.72 -4.14 4.40
N ILE A 258 -17.06 -3.66 5.46
CA ILE A 258 -16.12 -4.42 6.30
C ILE A 258 -16.56 -4.26 7.76
N ASP A 259 -16.74 -5.36 8.51
CA ASP A 259 -17.15 -5.26 9.93
C ASP A 259 -15.99 -4.85 10.84
N LEU A 260 -15.65 -3.57 10.79
CA LEU A 260 -14.59 -2.95 11.60
C LEU A 260 -15.03 -2.68 13.04
N LEU A 261 -16.33 -2.68 13.34
CA LEU A 261 -16.81 -2.52 14.71
C LEU A 261 -16.45 -3.76 15.54
N HIS A 262 -16.67 -4.97 15.01
CA HIS A 262 -16.29 -6.21 15.72
C HIS A 262 -14.85 -6.62 15.46
N ASN A 263 -14.26 -6.22 14.32
CA ASN A 263 -12.91 -6.59 13.92
C ASN A 263 -12.00 -5.38 13.69
N PRO A 264 -11.81 -4.49 14.69
CA PRO A 264 -11.04 -3.25 14.50
C PRO A 264 -9.55 -3.51 14.21
N ARG A 265 -9.03 -4.69 14.56
CA ARG A 265 -7.65 -5.09 14.26
C ARG A 265 -7.35 -5.26 12.78
N LEU A 266 -8.36 -5.40 11.91
CA LEU A 266 -8.13 -5.43 10.46
C LEU A 266 -7.38 -4.19 9.96
N VAL A 267 -7.56 -3.04 10.62
CA VAL A 267 -6.89 -1.78 10.27
C VAL A 267 -5.38 -1.79 10.62
N GLU A 268 -4.91 -2.69 11.49
CA GLU A 268 -3.48 -2.87 11.81
C GLU A 268 -2.87 -4.16 11.22
N THR A 269 -3.68 -5.06 10.66
CA THR A 269 -3.21 -6.34 10.08
C THR A 269 -3.37 -6.42 8.56
N ASP A 270 -4.22 -5.60 7.94
CA ASP A 270 -4.42 -5.55 6.49
C ASP A 270 -4.17 -4.14 5.96
N ALA A 271 -3.11 -4.00 5.15
CA ALA A 271 -2.68 -2.71 4.61
C ALA A 271 -3.71 -2.07 3.68
N ALA A 272 -4.45 -2.87 2.89
CA ALA A 272 -5.47 -2.35 1.99
C ALA A 272 -6.67 -1.83 2.80
N VAL A 273 -7.08 -2.55 3.85
CA VAL A 273 -8.11 -2.08 4.79
C VAL A 273 -7.68 -0.78 5.46
N ALA A 274 -6.43 -0.69 5.93
CA ALA A 274 -5.89 0.53 6.52
C ALA A 274 -5.95 1.73 5.55
N TRP A 275 -5.53 1.56 4.31
CA TRP A 275 -5.62 2.62 3.31
C TRP A 275 -7.06 3.01 2.98
N ARG A 276 -7.97 2.03 2.92
CA ARG A 276 -9.41 2.29 2.71
C ARG A 276 -10.02 3.13 3.83
N THR A 277 -9.64 2.92 5.09
CA THR A 277 -10.14 3.77 6.19
C THR A 277 -9.61 5.19 6.12
N GLY A 278 -8.35 5.39 5.72
CA GLY A 278 -7.79 6.71 5.46
C GLY A 278 -8.53 7.44 4.34
N LEU A 279 -8.76 6.76 3.22
CA LEU A 279 -9.51 7.33 2.09
C LEU A 279 -10.99 7.58 2.45
N TRP A 280 -11.61 6.71 3.25
CA TRP A 280 -12.95 6.93 3.77
C TRP A 280 -13.03 8.26 4.51
N PHE A 281 -12.17 8.47 5.51
CA PHE A 281 -12.17 9.72 6.27
C PHE A 281 -11.99 10.92 5.34
N TRP A 282 -10.99 10.87 4.44
CA TRP A 282 -10.66 11.95 3.53
C TRP A 282 -11.82 12.37 2.62
N ASN A 283 -12.59 11.39 2.13
CA ASN A 283 -13.62 11.63 1.13
C ASN A 283 -15.01 11.86 1.73
N THR A 284 -15.27 11.37 2.95
CA THR A 284 -16.64 11.38 3.51
C THR A 284 -16.78 12.09 4.85
N SER A 285 -15.70 12.29 5.61
CA SER A 285 -15.76 12.90 6.94
C SER A 285 -15.41 14.38 6.89
N THR A 286 -16.16 15.20 7.61
CA THR A 286 -15.81 16.60 7.88
C THR A 286 -15.02 16.76 9.18
N GLY A 287 -15.01 15.73 10.04
CA GLY A 287 -14.45 15.77 11.39
C GLY A 287 -14.80 17.06 12.13
N ALA A 288 -13.80 17.80 12.60
CA ALA A 288 -13.99 19.08 13.30
C ALA A 288 -14.19 20.30 12.37
N GLY A 289 -14.15 20.10 11.05
CA GLY A 289 -14.31 21.14 10.03
C GLY A 289 -15.73 21.21 9.47
N THR A 290 -15.88 21.98 8.39
CA THR A 290 -17.17 22.23 7.71
C THR A 290 -17.27 21.59 6.32
N MET A 291 -16.19 20.94 5.85
CA MET A 291 -16.12 20.26 4.56
C MET A 291 -15.18 19.06 4.65
N THR A 292 -15.32 18.13 3.71
CA THR A 292 -14.40 17.00 3.61
C THR A 292 -13.04 17.48 3.10
N PRO A 293 -11.94 16.84 3.51
CA PRO A 293 -10.62 17.11 2.94
C PRO A 293 -10.59 17.01 1.40
N HIS A 294 -11.30 16.04 0.80
CA HIS A 294 -11.49 15.95 -0.65
C HIS A 294 -12.03 17.27 -1.24
N ASN A 295 -13.16 17.74 -0.72
CA ASN A 295 -13.79 18.97 -1.20
C ASN A 295 -12.95 20.21 -0.92
N ALA A 296 -12.20 20.24 0.19
CA ALA A 296 -11.28 21.33 0.49
C ALA A 296 -10.21 21.49 -0.61
N MET A 297 -9.66 20.38 -1.10
CA MET A 297 -8.64 20.40 -2.14
C MET A 297 -9.24 20.61 -3.53
N VAL A 298 -10.30 19.88 -3.87
CA VAL A 298 -10.94 19.96 -5.20
C VAL A 298 -11.55 21.35 -5.46
N ASN A 299 -12.19 21.95 -4.45
CA ASN A 299 -12.78 23.28 -4.57
C ASN A 299 -11.79 24.41 -4.25
N GLN A 300 -10.51 24.08 -4.05
CA GLN A 300 -9.43 25.05 -3.78
C GLN A 300 -9.71 25.93 -2.54
N ALA A 301 -10.40 25.38 -1.53
CA ALA A 301 -10.60 26.06 -0.24
C ALA A 301 -9.29 26.16 0.56
N GLY A 302 -8.36 25.22 0.34
CA GLY A 302 -6.99 25.26 0.85
C GLY A 302 -6.64 24.12 1.79
N PHE A 303 -5.33 23.84 1.90
CA PHE A 303 -4.81 22.76 2.74
C PHE A 303 -5.18 22.91 4.22
N GLY A 304 -5.32 24.14 4.73
CA GLY A 304 -5.71 24.40 6.11
C GLY A 304 -7.10 23.84 6.48
N GLN A 305 -8.02 23.73 5.51
CA GLN A 305 -9.33 23.10 5.75
C GLN A 305 -9.21 21.58 5.95
N THR A 306 -8.20 20.94 5.35
CA THR A 306 -7.91 19.51 5.58
C THR A 306 -7.40 19.29 7.01
N ILE A 307 -6.52 20.17 7.50
CA ILE A 307 -6.03 20.15 8.88
C ILE A 307 -7.21 20.35 9.84
N ARG A 308 -8.09 21.31 9.53
CA ARG A 308 -9.27 21.60 10.34
C ARG A 308 -10.21 20.39 10.44
N ALA A 309 -10.44 19.68 9.34
CA ALA A 309 -11.26 18.47 9.35
C ALA A 309 -10.64 17.36 10.21
N ILE A 310 -9.33 17.13 10.12
CA ILE A 310 -8.65 16.00 10.76
C ILE A 310 -8.46 16.24 12.26
N ASN A 311 -7.90 17.39 12.66
CA ASN A 311 -7.59 17.67 14.06
C ASN A 311 -7.77 19.15 14.44
N GLY A 312 -8.69 19.85 13.77
CA GLY A 312 -8.85 21.30 13.94
C GLY A 312 -9.32 21.74 15.32
N SER A 313 -10.00 20.88 16.06
CA SER A 313 -10.41 21.17 17.44
C SER A 313 -9.22 21.32 18.39
N LEU A 314 -8.08 20.70 18.08
CA LEU A 314 -6.86 20.72 18.89
C LEU A 314 -5.74 21.58 18.30
N GLU A 315 -5.71 21.77 16.97
CA GLU A 315 -4.58 22.41 16.29
C GLU A 315 -4.86 23.81 15.76
N CYS A 316 -6.01 24.02 15.11
CA CYS A 316 -6.33 25.28 14.44
C CYS A 316 -6.67 26.41 15.41
N ASP A 317 -6.84 27.62 14.87
CA ASP A 317 -7.22 28.85 15.58
C ASP A 317 -6.20 29.22 16.67
N GLY A 318 -4.92 28.96 16.39
CA GLY A 318 -3.80 29.27 17.27
C GLY A 318 -3.57 28.28 18.42
N LYS A 319 -4.32 27.17 18.49
CA LYS A 319 -4.22 26.19 19.59
C LYS A 319 -2.93 25.39 19.56
N ASN A 320 -2.47 24.98 18.38
CA ASN A 320 -1.18 24.31 18.23
C ASN A 320 -0.46 24.69 16.92
N PRO A 321 0.12 25.90 16.84
CA PRO A 321 0.79 26.38 15.64
C PRO A 321 1.95 25.47 15.19
N ALA A 322 2.62 24.78 16.12
CA ALA A 322 3.72 23.87 15.81
C ALA A 322 3.25 22.63 15.03
N GLN A 323 2.11 22.04 15.40
CA GLN A 323 1.56 20.89 14.68
C GLN A 323 1.01 21.29 13.30
N VAL A 324 0.32 22.44 13.22
CA VAL A 324 -0.11 23.00 11.92
C VAL A 324 1.11 23.22 11.02
N GLN A 325 2.18 23.82 11.53
CA GLN A 325 3.42 24.03 10.78
C GLN A 325 4.04 22.70 10.30
N SER A 326 4.06 21.67 11.15
CA SER A 326 4.54 20.33 10.79
C SER A 326 3.78 19.74 9.59
N ARG A 327 2.43 19.83 9.59
CA ARG A 327 1.60 19.39 8.46
C ARG A 327 1.88 20.20 7.20
N VAL A 328 1.95 21.53 7.32
CA VAL A 328 2.22 22.42 6.18
C VAL A 328 3.60 22.14 5.58
N SER A 329 4.63 21.92 6.41
CA SER A 329 5.97 21.58 5.94
C SER A 329 5.99 20.24 5.19
N ALA A 330 5.28 19.22 5.67
CA ALA A 330 5.13 17.96 4.95
C ALA A 330 4.40 18.14 3.60
N TYR A 331 3.33 18.94 3.59
CA TYR A 331 2.56 19.23 2.38
C TYR A 331 3.41 19.93 1.32
N GLN A 332 4.12 20.99 1.69
CA GLN A 332 5.01 21.72 0.80
C GLN A 332 6.10 20.80 0.21
N LYS A 333 6.71 19.95 1.04
CA LYS A 333 7.69 18.94 0.60
C LYS A 333 7.06 18.00 -0.43
N PHE A 334 5.86 17.49 -0.17
CA PHE A 334 5.22 16.51 -1.04
C PHE A 334 4.73 17.12 -2.35
N THR A 335 4.21 18.35 -2.34
CA THR A 335 3.90 19.08 -3.58
C THR A 335 5.16 19.35 -4.41
N GLY A 336 6.30 19.62 -3.75
CA GLY A 336 7.61 19.73 -4.41
C GLY A 336 8.04 18.43 -5.11
N ILE A 337 7.87 17.28 -4.45
CA ILE A 337 8.13 15.95 -5.04
C ILE A 337 7.24 15.68 -6.27
N LEU A 338 5.99 16.16 -6.24
CA LEU A 338 5.04 16.00 -7.36
C LEU A 338 5.18 17.07 -8.46
N GLY A 339 6.04 18.06 -8.25
CA GLY A 339 6.31 19.14 -9.20
C GLY A 339 5.13 20.12 -9.35
N VAL A 340 4.41 20.43 -8.27
CA VAL A 340 3.30 21.40 -8.26
C VAL A 340 3.43 22.39 -7.11
N ALA A 341 2.83 23.58 -7.26
CA ALA A 341 2.74 24.55 -6.18
C ALA A 341 1.67 24.11 -5.13
N PRO A 342 1.85 24.47 -3.84
CA PRO A 342 0.93 24.08 -2.77
C PRO A 342 -0.41 24.83 -2.79
N GLY A 343 -0.56 25.88 -3.61
CA GLY A 343 -1.76 26.72 -3.60
C GLY A 343 -1.79 27.68 -2.40
N SER A 344 -2.98 28.20 -2.08
CA SER A 344 -3.22 29.18 -1.02
C SER A 344 -3.88 28.56 0.22
N ASN A 345 -4.06 29.37 1.28
CA ASN A 345 -4.78 28.99 2.50
C ASN A 345 -4.25 27.71 3.15
N LEU A 346 -2.92 27.65 3.34
CA LEU A 346 -2.24 26.46 3.85
C LEU A 346 -2.46 26.22 5.35
N TYR A 347 -2.78 27.27 6.09
CA TYR A 347 -2.89 27.25 7.54
C TYR A 347 -4.35 27.29 7.99
N CYS A 348 -4.56 26.82 9.21
CA CYS A 348 -5.69 27.06 10.08
C CYS A 348 -5.11 27.42 11.45
#